data_AF-A0AAV9M2M3-F1
#
_entry.id   AF-A0AAV9M2M3-F1
#
_cell.length_a   1.000
_cell.length_b   1.000
_cell.length_c   1.000
_cell.angle_alpha   90.00
_cell.angle_beta   90.00
_cell.angle_gamma   90.00
#
_symmetry.space_group_name_H-M   'P 1'
#
loop_
_entity.id
_entity.type
_entity.pdbx_description
1 polymer ?
#
loop_
_entity_poly.entity_id
_entity_poly.type
_entity_poly.pdbx_seq_one_letter_code
_entity_poly.pdbx_strand_id
1 'polypeptide(L)'
;MSKLSSSSISSSSTANVLCQCGVVVEMKTSWTQSNPGCGFLCCKTSKARGGCGYFQWYDDEMLTQARRVIWGLLKRVKTYELERNRSRKVWMICIVVAG
;
A
#
# COMPACT_ATOMS: atom_id res chain seq x y z
N MET A 1 -11.63 -38.31 21.25
CA MET A 1 -10.93 -37.94 20.01
C MET A 1 -11.96 -37.79 18.89
N SER A 2 -12.28 -36.57 18.45
CA SER A 2 -12.87 -36.31 17.12
C SER A 2 -12.99 -34.80 16.85
N LYS A 3 -11.91 -34.28 16.24
CA LYS A 3 -11.83 -33.25 15.20
C LYS A 3 -12.90 -32.14 15.15
N LEU A 4 -12.49 -30.92 15.53
CA LEU A 4 -13.08 -29.67 15.06
C LEU A 4 -12.89 -29.59 13.53
N SER A 5 -13.99 -29.42 12.79
CA SER A 5 -13.95 -28.92 11.42
C SER A 5 -14.30 -27.44 11.47
N SER A 6 -13.30 -26.58 11.31
CA SER A 6 -13.51 -25.17 11.01
C SER A 6 -13.05 -24.93 9.59
N SER A 7 -14.03 -24.56 8.78
CA SER A 7 -14.02 -24.45 7.33
C SER A 7 -12.91 -23.54 6.82
N SER A 8 -12.29 -24.00 5.73
CA SER A 8 -11.20 -23.42 4.97
C SER A 8 -11.50 -21.98 4.54
N ILE A 9 -10.75 -21.01 5.07
CA ILE A 9 -10.60 -19.70 4.42
C ILE A 9 -9.44 -19.85 3.43
N SER A 10 -9.80 -20.02 2.17
CA SER A 10 -8.90 -19.98 1.02
C SER A 10 -8.38 -18.55 0.79
N SER A 11 -7.13 -18.28 1.20
CA SER A 11 -6.41 -17.04 0.84
C SER A 11 -4.89 -17.25 0.76
N SER A 12 -4.36 -17.14 -0.45
CA SER A 12 -2.96 -16.88 -0.83
C SER A 12 -1.84 -17.86 -0.46
N SER A 13 -0.97 -18.07 -1.45
CA SER A 13 0.28 -18.82 -1.55
C SER A 13 1.38 -18.52 -0.50
N THR A 14 1.07 -17.83 0.59
CA THR A 14 2.02 -17.41 1.64
C THR A 14 2.02 -18.28 2.89
N ALA A 15 1.08 -19.23 3.00
CA ALA A 15 0.88 -20.06 4.19
C ALA A 15 2.12 -20.87 4.66
N ASN A 16 3.15 -20.99 3.81
CA ASN A 16 4.33 -21.81 4.07
C ASN A 16 5.67 -21.03 4.07
N VAL A 17 5.66 -19.70 3.94
CA VAL A 17 6.92 -18.93 3.96
C VAL A 17 7.41 -18.82 5.41
N LEU A 18 8.60 -19.35 5.69
CA LEU A 18 9.24 -19.29 6.99
C LEU A 18 10.32 -18.20 7.03
N CYS A 19 10.41 -17.49 8.15
CA CYS A 19 11.55 -16.63 8.41
C CYS A 19 12.77 -17.44 8.92
N GLN A 20 13.90 -16.78 9.14
CA GLN A 20 15.11 -17.41 9.69
C GLN A 20 14.94 -17.93 11.12
N CYS A 21 13.85 -17.56 11.82
CA CYS A 21 13.51 -18.13 13.13
C CYS A 21 12.72 -19.45 13.01
N GLY A 22 12.43 -19.93 11.79
CA GLY A 22 11.63 -21.14 11.56
C GLY A 22 10.13 -20.96 11.77
N VAL A 23 9.65 -19.70 11.89
CA VAL A 23 8.24 -19.38 12.12
C VAL A 23 7.62 -18.83 10.84
N VAL A 24 6.35 -19.16 10.59
CA VAL A 24 5.58 -18.60 9.47
C VAL A 24 5.57 -17.07 9.55
N VAL A 25 5.89 -16.42 8.43
CA VAL A 25 5.93 -14.96 8.29
C VAL A 25 4.54 -14.36 8.45
N GLU A 26 4.50 -13.10 8.86
CA GLU A 26 3.29 -12.28 8.94
C GLU A 26 3.21 -11.37 7.71
N MET A 27 2.02 -11.22 7.13
CA MET A 27 1.77 -10.24 6.08
C MET A 27 1.29 -8.93 6.71
N LYS A 28 1.90 -7.81 6.31
CA LYS A 28 1.53 -6.45 6.72
C LYS A 28 1.37 -5.54 5.51
N THR A 29 0.69 -4.42 5.72
CA THR A 29 0.54 -3.37 4.71
C THR A 29 1.42 -2.17 5.09
N SER A 30 2.17 -1.66 4.11
CA SER A 30 2.93 -0.43 4.25
C SER A 30 2.00 0.78 4.12
N TRP A 31 2.13 1.71 5.06
CA TRP A 31 1.37 2.97 5.10
C TRP A 31 2.27 4.19 4.92
N THR A 32 3.50 4.00 4.45
CA THR A 32 4.40 5.11 4.15
C THR A 32 3.93 5.87 2.92
N GLN A 33 4.30 7.14 2.83
CA GLN A 33 3.97 7.98 1.67
C GLN A 33 4.58 7.42 0.37
N SER A 34 5.77 6.83 0.43
CA SER A 34 6.44 6.23 -0.72
C SER A 34 5.79 4.92 -1.17
N ASN A 35 5.31 4.11 -0.23
CA ASN A 35 4.81 2.76 -0.47
C ASN A 35 3.43 2.54 0.20
N PRO A 36 2.38 3.33 -0.11
CA PRO A 36 1.08 3.17 0.51
C PRO A 36 0.35 1.93 -0.04
N GLY A 37 -0.27 1.15 0.84
CA GLY A 37 -1.09 0.00 0.47
C GLY A 37 -0.31 -1.19 -0.08
N CYS A 38 1.02 -1.24 0.03
CA CYS A 38 1.80 -2.40 -0.41
C CYS A 38 1.81 -3.48 0.67
N GLY A 39 1.49 -4.72 0.31
CA GLY A 39 1.76 -5.86 1.17
C GLY A 39 3.26 -6.13 1.31
N PHE A 40 3.70 -6.56 2.49
CA PHE A 40 5.02 -7.11 2.71
C PHE A 40 4.95 -8.26 3.73
N LEU A 41 5.84 -9.23 3.59
CA LEU A 41 6.03 -10.33 4.51
C LEU A 41 7.14 -9.96 5.51
N CYS A 42 6.92 -10.19 6.79
CA CYS A 42 7.91 -9.94 7.83
C CYS A 42 7.95 -11.03 8.91
N CYS A 43 9.04 -11.11 9.67
CA CYS A 43 9.06 -11.91 10.89
C CYS A 43 8.00 -11.41 11.89
N LYS A 44 7.26 -12.33 12.51
CA LYS A 44 6.30 -12.02 13.59
C LYS A 44 6.97 -11.32 14.78
N THR A 45 8.19 -11.76 15.12
CA THR A 45 9.00 -11.12 16.16
C THR A 45 9.80 -9.98 15.56
N SER A 46 9.66 -8.78 16.10
CA SER A 46 10.43 -7.61 15.66
C SER A 46 11.91 -7.77 16.01
N LYS A 47 12.81 -7.11 15.25
CA LYS A 47 14.26 -7.10 15.57
C LYS A 47 14.54 -6.65 17.01
N ALA A 48 13.83 -5.62 17.49
CA ALA A 48 13.97 -5.12 18.86
C ALA A 48 13.58 -6.14 19.94
N ARG A 49 12.78 -7.15 19.60
CA ARG A 49 12.39 -8.26 20.49
C ARG A 49 13.14 -9.56 20.17
N GLY A 50 14.29 -9.49 19.48
CA GLY A 50 15.12 -10.65 19.16
C GLY A 50 14.73 -11.41 17.90
N GLY A 51 13.85 -10.86 17.05
CA GLY A 51 13.52 -11.49 15.77
C GLY A 51 14.61 -11.30 14.71
N CYS A 52 14.67 -12.23 13.73
CA CYS A 52 15.66 -12.20 12.64
C CYS A 52 15.55 -10.98 11.70
N GLY A 53 14.40 -10.30 11.70
CA GLY A 53 14.16 -9.15 10.85
C GLY A 53 13.99 -9.48 9.36
N TYR A 54 13.53 -10.69 9.06
CA TYR A 54 13.04 -11.07 7.74
C TYR A 54 12.07 -10.02 7.19
N PHE A 55 12.26 -9.64 5.92
CA PHE A 55 11.44 -8.69 5.18
C PHE A 55 11.45 -9.04 3.69
N GLN A 56 10.28 -9.12 3.07
CA GLN A 56 10.13 -9.29 1.62
C GLN A 56 8.87 -8.57 1.15
N TRP A 57 8.94 -7.85 0.04
CA TRP A 57 7.73 -7.27 -0.57
C TRP A 57 6.81 -8.38 -1.06
N TYR A 58 5.52 -8.27 -0.77
CA TYR A 58 4.50 -9.15 -1.32
C TYR A 58 3.95 -8.47 -2.58
N ASP A 59 4.44 -8.91 -3.73
CA ASP A 59 3.87 -8.51 -5.01
C ASP A 59 2.70 -9.44 -5.34
N ASP A 60 1.48 -8.95 -5.14
CA ASP A 60 0.36 -9.46 -5.89
C ASP A 60 0.47 -8.86 -7.30
N GLU A 61 0.60 -9.69 -8.32
CA GLU A 61 0.80 -9.24 -9.70
C GLU A 61 -0.35 -8.30 -10.13
N MET A 62 -1.57 -8.53 -9.63
CA MET A 62 -2.74 -7.65 -9.78
C MET A 62 -2.54 -6.25 -9.17
N LEU A 63 -1.84 -6.13 -8.04
CA LEU A 63 -1.59 -4.85 -7.37
C LEU A 63 -0.69 -3.94 -8.21
N THR A 64 0.21 -4.48 -9.03
CA THR A 64 1.14 -3.65 -9.81
C THR A 64 0.44 -2.87 -10.93
N GLN A 65 -0.52 -3.48 -11.62
CA GLN A 65 -1.30 -2.82 -12.67
C GLN A 65 -2.29 -1.81 -12.09
N ALA A 66 -3.04 -2.22 -11.06
CA ALA A 66 -3.97 -1.32 -10.37
C ALA A 66 -3.24 -0.11 -9.78
N ARG A 67 -2.07 -0.32 -9.17
CA ARG A 67 -1.21 0.74 -8.63
C ARG A 67 -0.78 1.73 -9.71
N ARG A 68 -0.32 1.27 -10.88
CA ARG A 68 0.05 2.17 -11.99
C ARG A 68 -1.12 3.05 -12.42
N VAL A 69 -2.31 2.46 -12.56
CA VAL A 69 -3.52 3.20 -12.94
C VAL A 69 -3.89 4.22 -11.86
N ILE A 70 -3.96 3.82 -10.60
CA ILE A 70 -4.31 4.70 -9.47
C ILE A 70 -3.33 5.89 -9.39
N TRP A 71 -2.02 5.64 -9.47
CA TRP A 71 -1.02 6.71 -9.47
C TRP A 71 -1.13 7.62 -10.69
N GLY A 72 -1.41 7.05 -11.87
CA GLY A 72 -1.66 7.82 -13.08
C GLY A 72 -2.86 8.76 -12.94
N LEU A 73 -3.95 8.28 -12.32
CA LEU A 73 -5.15 9.07 -12.05
C LEU A 73 -4.90 10.16 -11.00
N LEU A 74 -4.25 9.83 -9.89
CA LEU A 74 -3.90 10.80 -8.83
C LEU A 74 -3.04 11.94 -9.39
N LYS A 75 -2.05 11.62 -10.24
CA LYS A 75 -1.21 12.64 -10.89
C LYS A 75 -2.06 13.56 -11.77
N ARG A 76 -2.99 13.00 -12.55
CA ARG A 76 -3.91 13.77 -13.42
C ARG A 76 -4.81 14.70 -12.60
N VAL A 77 -5.43 14.19 -11.54
CA VAL A 77 -6.27 14.98 -10.62
C VAL A 77 -5.47 16.15 -10.05
N LYS A 78 -4.26 15.89 -9.53
CA LYS A 78 -3.39 16.94 -8.99
C LYS A 78 -3.07 18.03 -10.01
N THR A 79 -2.79 17.66 -11.27
CA THR A 79 -2.55 18.62 -12.35
C THR A 79 -3.79 19.50 -12.58
N TYR A 80 -4.98 18.90 -12.71
CA TYR A 80 -6.22 19.66 -12.89
C TYR A 80 -6.52 20.60 -11.73
N GLU A 81 -6.26 20.18 -10.49
CA GLU A 81 -6.47 21.04 -9.33
C GLU A 81 -5.53 22.26 -9.33
N LEU A 82 -4.28 22.08 -9.72
CA LEU A 82 -3.30 23.16 -9.86
C LEU A 82 -3.71 24.14 -10.97
N GLU A 83 -4.09 23.64 -12.13
CA GLU A 83 -4.59 24.45 -13.25
C GLU A 83 -5.83 25.24 -12.85
N ARG A 84 -6.82 24.57 -12.24
CA ARG A 84 -8.03 25.22 -11.72
C ARG A 84 -7.69 26.31 -10.71
N ASN A 85 -6.77 26.04 -9.77
CA ASN A 85 -6.36 27.02 -8.78
C ASN A 85 -5.66 28.22 -9.43
N ARG A 86 -4.83 27.99 -10.45
CA ARG A 86 -4.19 29.04 -11.25
C ARG A 86 -5.24 29.90 -11.97
N SER A 87 -6.18 29.29 -12.67
CA SER A 87 -7.26 29.99 -13.36
C SER A 87 -8.12 30.80 -12.41
N ARG A 88 -8.46 30.25 -11.23
CA ARG A 88 -9.20 30.98 -10.17
C ARG A 88 -8.43 32.19 -9.67
N LYS A 89 -7.11 32.08 -9.46
CA LYS A 89 -6.26 33.21 -9.06
C LYS A 89 -6.20 34.29 -10.13
N VAL A 90 -6.02 33.91 -11.39
CA VAL A 90 -5.98 34.85 -12.52
C VAL A 90 -7.33 35.56 -12.67
N TRP A 91 -8.44 34.82 -12.62
CA TRP A 91 -9.79 35.38 -12.69
C TRP A 91 -10.07 36.37 -11.55
N MET A 92 -9.68 36.03 -10.32
CA MET A 92 -9.77 36.94 -9.17
C MET A 92 -8.98 38.24 -9.41
N ILE A 93 -7.76 38.15 -9.97
CA ILE A 93 -6.96 39.34 -10.29
C ILE A 93 -7.64 40.18 -11.37
N CYS A 94 -8.14 39.56 -12.44
CA CYS A 94 -8.84 40.28 -13.52
C CYS A 94 -10.06 41.06 -12.99
N ILE A 95 -10.83 40.47 -12.06
CA ILE A 95 -11.95 41.17 -11.42
C ILE A 95 -11.49 42.40 -10.64
N VAL A 96 -10.40 42.26 -9.86
CA VAL A 96 -9.87 43.35 -9.03
C VAL A 96 -9.26 44.47 -9.88
N VAL A 97 -8.72 44.16 -11.06
CA VAL A 97 -8.10 45.17 -11.96
C VAL A 97 -9.13 45.81 -12.90
N ALA A 98 -10.22 45.11 -13.23
CA ALA A 98 -11.25 45.60 -14.15
C ALA A 98 -12.40 46.36 -13.45
N GLY A 99 -12.49 46.28 -12.13
CA GLY A 99 -13.38 47.10 -11.30
C GLY A 99 -12.65 48.30 -10.73
#